data_AF-A0A8H7TTH8-F1
#
_entry.id   AF-A0A8H7TTH8-F1
#
_cell.length_a   1.000
_cell.length_b   1.000
_cell.length_c   1.000
_cell.angle_alpha   90.00
_cell.angle_beta   90.00
_cell.angle_gamma   90.00
#
_symmetry.space_group_name_H-M   'P 1'
#
loop_
_entity.id
_entity.type
_entity.pdbx_description
1 polymer ?
#
loop_
_entity_poly.entity_id
_entity_poly.type
_entity_poly.pdbx_seq_one_letter_code
_entity_poly.pdbx_strand_id
1 'polypeptide(L)'
;MASTAKDDLGPDSGSLRQRHHPPASSKQDLESPKKQVDEAHAKVNAQNKTYGRTPNGTVFVVADTHDMVSQLLDPRLPKNVSDLLILSIMALHVLVAYYLPSGLKKPVLASIFVFWRLSYNAGIGMLLHVQSHHRRMVTWARKQKIFEPPADGKPNRLYALVKRECELLHVNLEDYDFDKAPIEYNTWLVFRRVVDLILMCDFTSYCLFAIICGHVPQNESLIAGLGRWALGITFIGINLWAKLSAHRTLTYAWHWADFFYLIDQDLTFDGIFELVPHPMYSIGYIGYYGISIMAASYEVLFISIFAHLAQFAFLAAVENPHIDRTYNPLHRGHGVNLGVRMNSLWA
;
A
#
# COMPACT_ATOMS: atom_id res chain seq x y z
N MET A 1 -39.39 -18.30 71.43
CA MET A 1 -40.73 -18.44 72.08
C MET A 1 -41.72 -18.76 70.99
N ALA A 2 -42.34 -19.93 71.11
CA ALA A 2 -43.37 -20.43 70.21
C ALA A 2 -44.67 -19.62 70.33
N SER A 3 -45.39 -19.47 69.21
CA SER A 3 -46.84 -19.66 69.11
C SER A 3 -47.23 -19.41 67.65
N THR A 4 -47.53 -20.40 66.79
CA THR A 4 -48.82 -21.11 66.64
C THR A 4 -50.03 -20.16 66.63
N ALA A 5 -51.04 -20.28 65.78
CA ALA A 5 -51.41 -21.15 64.67
C ALA A 5 -52.79 -20.64 64.17
N LYS A 6 -53.35 -21.35 63.18
CA LYS A 6 -54.75 -21.40 62.72
C LYS A 6 -55.07 -20.65 61.43
N ASP A 7 -55.91 -21.15 60.53
CA ASP A 7 -56.47 -22.48 60.15
C ASP A 7 -57.26 -22.13 58.86
N ASP A 8 -56.99 -22.77 57.73
CA ASP A 8 -57.79 -23.85 57.10
C ASP A 8 -59.21 -23.46 56.63
N LEU A 9 -59.47 -23.63 55.31
CA LEU A 9 -60.54 -24.46 54.71
C LEU A 9 -60.78 -24.12 53.21
N GLY A 10 -60.74 -25.14 52.34
CA GLY A 10 -60.98 -25.09 50.87
C GLY A 10 -62.46 -24.95 50.44
N PRO A 11 -62.89 -25.28 49.19
CA PRO A 11 -62.35 -26.32 48.30
C PRO A 11 -62.21 -25.97 46.80
N ASP A 12 -61.71 -26.97 46.06
CA ASP A 12 -61.65 -27.21 44.61
C ASP A 12 -62.57 -26.41 43.67
N SER A 13 -62.02 -25.97 42.54
CA SER A 13 -62.19 -26.62 41.22
C SER A 13 -61.87 -25.65 40.09
N GLY A 14 -61.13 -26.15 39.10
CA GLY A 14 -60.49 -25.34 38.08
C GLY A 14 -61.43 -24.69 37.06
N SER A 15 -60.99 -23.52 36.58
CA SER A 15 -61.08 -23.24 35.15
C SER A 15 -59.91 -22.36 34.71
N LEU A 16 -59.34 -22.77 33.59
CA LEU A 16 -58.19 -22.16 32.96
C LEU A 16 -58.57 -20.81 32.31
N ARG A 17 -57.82 -19.78 32.72
CA ARG A 17 -57.08 -18.87 31.82
C ARG A 17 -57.92 -17.90 30.95
N GLN A 18 -57.90 -16.61 31.29
CA GLN A 18 -57.38 -15.54 30.39
C GLN A 18 -57.31 -14.13 31.01
N ARG A 19 -56.10 -13.57 30.90
CA ARG A 19 -55.69 -12.19 30.55
C ARG A 19 -56.28 -11.01 31.34
N HIS A 20 -55.47 -10.47 32.25
CA HIS A 20 -55.54 -9.10 32.72
C HIS A 20 -54.87 -8.12 31.72
N HIS A 21 -55.58 -7.05 31.37
CA HIS A 21 -54.98 -5.73 31.15
C HIS A 21 -54.99 -4.99 32.50
N PRO A 22 -53.95 -4.20 32.84
CA PRO A 22 -54.12 -2.74 32.72
C PRO A 22 -52.82 -1.99 32.28
N PRO A 23 -52.93 -0.69 31.96
CA PRO A 23 -51.89 0.08 31.27
C PRO A 23 -51.08 1.04 32.18
N ALA A 24 -50.04 1.60 31.55
CA ALA A 24 -49.45 2.95 31.73
C ALA A 24 -48.36 3.18 32.80
N SER A 25 -47.13 3.32 32.30
CA SER A 25 -46.02 4.21 32.75
C SER A 25 -44.80 3.77 31.93
N SER A 26 -43.97 4.57 31.27
CA SER A 26 -43.62 5.99 31.35
C SER A 26 -42.93 6.33 30.02
N LYS A 27 -43.03 7.58 29.56
CA LYS A 27 -42.34 8.06 28.35
C LYS A 27 -40.84 8.13 28.63
N GLN A 28 -40.09 7.10 28.23
CA GLN A 28 -38.69 7.25 27.86
C GLN A 28 -38.66 7.73 26.41
N ASP A 29 -38.00 8.85 26.18
CA ASP A 29 -37.65 9.34 24.84
C ASP A 29 -36.81 8.26 24.15
N LEU A 30 -37.47 7.43 23.34
CA LEU A 30 -36.86 6.50 22.42
C LEU A 30 -36.20 7.31 21.32
N GLU A 31 -34.93 7.66 21.51
CA GLU A 31 -34.05 7.99 20.40
C GLU A 31 -34.18 6.92 19.33
N SER A 32 -34.42 7.37 18.11
CA SER A 32 -34.72 6.50 16.98
C SER A 32 -33.59 5.48 16.79
N PRO A 33 -33.88 4.19 16.57
CA PRO A 33 -32.85 3.17 16.32
C PRO A 33 -31.89 3.54 15.17
N LYS A 34 -32.34 4.39 14.24
CA LYS A 34 -31.50 4.98 13.19
C LYS A 34 -30.37 5.87 13.73
N LYS A 35 -30.63 6.77 14.69
CA LYS A 35 -29.59 7.67 15.21
C LYS A 35 -28.49 6.92 15.98
N GLN A 36 -28.85 5.89 16.75
CA GLN A 36 -27.85 5.06 17.44
C GLN A 36 -27.04 4.18 16.49
N VAL A 37 -27.65 3.68 15.41
CA VAL A 37 -26.96 2.91 14.37
C VAL A 37 -26.06 3.83 13.54
N ASP A 38 -26.52 5.02 13.19
CA ASP A 38 -25.73 6.04 12.47
C ASP A 38 -24.56 6.56 13.33
N GLU A 39 -24.76 6.75 14.63
CA GLU A 39 -23.68 7.12 15.57
C GLU A 39 -22.72 5.97 15.87
N ALA A 40 -23.20 4.72 15.90
CA ALA A 40 -22.34 3.55 16.06
C ALA A 40 -21.51 3.29 14.79
N HIS A 41 -22.09 3.43 13.59
CA HIS A 41 -21.36 3.39 12.33
C HIS A 41 -20.39 4.58 12.19
N ALA A 42 -20.76 5.77 12.66
CA ALA A 42 -19.86 6.93 12.71
C ALA A 42 -18.70 6.73 13.70
N LYS A 43 -18.93 6.08 14.85
CA LYS A 43 -17.88 5.76 15.83
C LYS A 43 -16.94 4.64 15.34
N VAL A 44 -17.47 3.59 14.71
CA VAL A 44 -16.65 2.52 14.09
C VAL A 44 -15.84 3.04 12.91
N ASN A 45 -16.39 3.94 12.08
CA ASN A 45 -15.63 4.60 11.01
C ASN A 45 -14.62 5.63 11.53
N ALA A 46 -14.86 6.26 12.70
CA ALA A 46 -13.90 7.19 13.30
C ALA A 46 -12.64 6.48 13.83
N GLN A 47 -12.73 5.18 14.13
CA GLN A 47 -11.61 4.37 14.64
C GLN A 47 -10.65 3.83 13.56
N ASN A 48 -10.99 3.96 12.27
CA ASN A 48 -10.15 3.48 11.16
C ASN A 48 -9.62 4.58 10.22
N LYS A 49 -9.82 5.87 10.57
CA LYS A 49 -9.32 6.97 9.73
C LYS A 49 -7.82 7.18 9.96
N THR A 50 -7.06 7.14 8.87
CA THR A 50 -5.63 7.45 8.89
C THR A 50 -5.46 8.97 8.85
N TYR A 51 -4.67 9.52 9.78
CA TYR A 51 -4.37 10.95 9.81
C TYR A 51 -2.95 11.21 9.29
N GLY A 52 -2.83 12.23 8.45
CA GLY A 52 -1.57 12.75 7.94
C GLY A 52 -1.28 14.13 8.52
N ARG A 53 -0.01 14.44 8.70
CA ARG A 53 0.49 15.73 9.19
C ARG A 53 1.51 16.30 8.23
N THR A 54 1.19 17.47 7.68
CA THR A 54 2.12 18.21 6.84
C THR A 54 3.28 18.76 7.68
N PRO A 55 4.41 19.13 7.04
CA PRO A 55 5.51 19.72 7.77
C PRO A 55 5.22 21.05 8.49
N ASN A 56 4.13 21.73 8.11
CA ASN A 56 3.68 22.96 8.77
C ASN A 56 2.75 22.68 9.96
N GLY A 57 2.51 21.40 10.28
CA GLY A 57 1.65 20.96 11.38
C GLY A 57 0.17 20.82 11.03
N THR A 58 -0.24 21.10 9.78
CA THR A 58 -1.63 20.88 9.35
C THR A 58 -1.94 19.39 9.32
N VAL A 59 -2.97 18.99 10.07
CA VAL A 59 -3.48 17.61 10.12
C VAL A 59 -4.62 17.47 9.11
N PHE A 60 -4.65 16.36 8.39
CA PHE A 60 -5.69 16.03 7.41
C PHE A 60 -6.00 14.52 7.44
N VAL A 61 -7.15 14.13 6.91
CA VAL A 61 -7.50 12.72 6.75
C VAL A 61 -6.86 12.22 5.46
N VAL A 62 -6.12 11.12 5.55
CA VAL A 62 -5.58 10.42 4.37
C VAL A 62 -6.66 9.48 3.88
N ALA A 63 -7.13 9.70 2.66
CA ALA A 63 -8.19 8.90 2.08
C ALA A 63 -7.64 7.58 1.51
N ASP A 64 -8.43 6.51 1.61
CA ASP A 64 -8.04 5.21 1.10
C ASP A 64 -8.01 5.20 -0.43
N THR A 65 -7.01 4.51 -0.97
CA THR A 65 -6.75 4.43 -2.41
C THR A 65 -6.75 2.98 -2.86
N HIS A 66 -7.12 2.74 -4.12
CA HIS A 66 -7.04 1.41 -4.68
C HIS A 66 -5.59 0.90 -4.69
N ASP A 67 -5.42 -0.39 -4.42
CA ASP A 67 -4.13 -1.07 -4.65
C ASP A 67 -3.77 -0.97 -6.14
N MET A 68 -2.47 -0.78 -6.43
CA MET A 68 -1.96 -0.60 -7.78
C MET A 68 -2.37 -1.74 -8.72
N VAL A 69 -2.34 -3.00 -8.25
CA VAL A 69 -2.63 -4.17 -9.08
C VAL A 69 -4.11 -4.21 -9.45
N SER A 70 -5.01 -4.03 -8.48
CA SER A 70 -6.45 -3.97 -8.73
C SER A 70 -6.81 -2.77 -9.61
N GLN A 71 -6.25 -1.59 -9.31
CA GLN A 71 -6.48 -0.37 -10.09
C GLN A 71 -6.09 -0.55 -11.56
N LEU A 72 -5.04 -1.33 -11.85
CA LEU A 72 -4.60 -1.58 -13.22
C LEU A 72 -5.31 -2.76 -13.88
N LEU A 73 -5.50 -3.88 -13.19
CA LEU A 73 -5.93 -5.14 -13.79
C LEU A 73 -7.42 -5.47 -13.61
N ASP A 74 -8.14 -4.87 -12.65
CA ASP A 74 -9.58 -5.11 -12.50
C ASP A 74 -10.37 -4.31 -13.57
N PRO A 75 -11.03 -4.95 -14.54
CA PRO A 75 -11.76 -4.24 -15.59
C PRO A 75 -13.01 -3.52 -15.08
N ARG A 76 -13.45 -3.78 -13.84
CA ARG A 76 -14.64 -3.17 -13.24
C ARG A 76 -14.36 -1.77 -12.69
N LEU A 77 -13.10 -1.47 -12.39
CA LEU A 77 -12.70 -0.16 -11.88
C LEU A 77 -12.49 0.84 -13.03
N PRO A 78 -12.90 2.12 -12.85
CA PRO A 78 -12.66 3.15 -13.84
C PRO A 78 -11.15 3.39 -14.01
N LYS A 79 -10.69 3.40 -15.26
CA LYS A 79 -9.27 3.59 -15.60
C LYS A 79 -8.95 5.06 -15.86
N ASN A 80 -7.84 5.50 -15.30
CA ASN A 80 -7.23 6.78 -15.60
C ASN A 80 -6.46 6.77 -16.93
N VAL A 81 -6.10 7.95 -17.44
CA VAL A 81 -5.22 8.07 -18.62
C VAL A 81 -3.85 7.47 -18.30
N SER A 82 -3.35 7.71 -17.08
CA SER A 82 -2.11 7.09 -16.62
C SER A 82 -2.21 5.55 -16.51
N ASP A 83 -3.37 4.98 -16.12
CA ASP A 83 -3.56 3.52 -16.09
C ASP A 83 -3.45 2.93 -17.50
N LEU A 84 -4.14 3.56 -18.46
CA LEU A 84 -4.10 3.15 -19.87
C LEU A 84 -2.68 3.28 -20.44
N LEU A 85 -1.93 4.32 -20.05
CA LEU A 85 -0.54 4.48 -20.44
C LEU A 85 0.33 3.34 -19.90
N ILE A 86 0.20 2.99 -18.63
CA ILE A 86 0.95 1.88 -18.00
C ILE A 86 0.63 0.57 -18.73
N LEU A 87 -0.65 0.26 -18.92
CA LEU A 87 -1.09 -0.94 -19.64
C LEU A 87 -0.56 -0.98 -21.09
N SER A 88 -0.54 0.17 -21.77
CA SER A 88 -0.02 0.28 -23.14
C SER A 88 1.48 0.02 -23.20
N ILE A 89 2.25 0.55 -22.24
CA ILE A 89 3.69 0.32 -22.14
C ILE A 89 3.97 -1.16 -21.78
N MET A 90 3.22 -1.75 -20.87
CA MET A 90 3.31 -3.19 -20.57
C MET A 90 3.02 -4.04 -21.80
N ALA A 91 1.96 -3.73 -22.55
CA ALA A 91 1.64 -4.41 -23.80
C ALA A 91 2.77 -4.26 -24.82
N LEU A 92 3.39 -3.07 -24.93
CA LEU A 92 4.55 -2.86 -25.79
C LEU A 92 5.72 -3.76 -25.43
N HIS A 93 6.02 -3.97 -24.14
CA HIS A 93 7.05 -4.92 -23.71
C HIS A 93 6.77 -6.34 -24.19
N VAL A 94 5.50 -6.79 -24.09
CA VAL A 94 5.08 -8.11 -24.58
C VAL A 94 5.23 -8.19 -26.10
N LEU A 95 4.83 -7.15 -26.84
CA LEU A 95 4.99 -7.08 -28.29
C LEU A 95 6.46 -7.16 -28.70
N VAL A 96 7.35 -6.45 -27.98
CA VAL A 96 8.80 -6.54 -28.19
C VAL A 96 9.28 -7.98 -27.94
N ALA A 97 8.90 -8.61 -26.82
CA ALA A 97 9.29 -9.99 -26.53
C ALA A 97 8.80 -10.99 -27.60
N TYR A 98 7.64 -10.72 -28.20
CA TYR A 98 7.05 -11.56 -29.24
C TYR A 98 7.74 -11.39 -30.60
N TYR A 99 7.81 -10.16 -31.13
CA TYR A 99 8.26 -9.88 -32.51
C TYR A 99 9.78 -9.82 -32.69
N LEU A 100 10.55 -9.69 -31.62
CA LEU A 100 11.99 -9.49 -31.73
C LEU A 100 12.71 -10.79 -32.20
N PRO A 101 13.75 -10.72 -33.06
CA PRO A 101 14.52 -11.89 -33.48
C PRO A 101 15.20 -12.60 -32.31
N SER A 102 15.36 -13.93 -32.38
CA SER A 102 15.88 -14.78 -31.29
C SER A 102 17.22 -14.29 -30.71
N GLY A 103 18.16 -13.90 -31.56
CA GLY A 103 19.47 -13.39 -31.14
C GLY A 103 19.43 -12.06 -30.38
N LEU A 104 18.36 -11.27 -30.54
CA LEU A 104 18.20 -9.97 -29.90
C LEU A 104 17.30 -10.01 -28.65
N LYS A 105 16.50 -11.08 -28.45
CA LYS A 105 15.54 -11.16 -27.35
C LYS A 105 16.19 -10.96 -25.98
N LYS A 106 17.24 -11.74 -25.69
CA LYS A 106 17.95 -11.67 -24.40
C LYS A 106 18.56 -10.30 -24.14
N PRO A 107 19.44 -9.72 -25.00
CA PRO A 107 20.08 -8.45 -24.69
C PRO A 107 19.09 -7.28 -24.60
N VAL A 108 18.06 -7.25 -25.45
CA VAL A 108 17.07 -6.17 -25.43
C VAL A 108 16.19 -6.24 -24.18
N LEU A 109 15.63 -7.41 -23.85
CA LEU A 109 14.79 -7.55 -22.64
C LEU A 109 15.60 -7.37 -21.35
N ALA A 110 16.86 -7.81 -21.31
CA ALA A 110 17.76 -7.51 -20.20
C ALA A 110 17.97 -6.00 -20.05
N SER A 111 18.22 -5.29 -21.15
CA SER A 111 18.45 -3.84 -21.13
C SER A 111 17.21 -3.07 -20.67
N ILE A 112 16.03 -3.50 -21.13
CA ILE A 112 14.74 -2.96 -20.69
C ILE A 112 14.57 -3.17 -19.18
N PHE A 113 14.81 -4.39 -18.68
CA PHE A 113 14.71 -4.67 -17.25
C PHE A 113 15.70 -3.83 -16.44
N VAL A 114 16.96 -3.77 -16.85
CA VAL A 114 17.99 -2.97 -16.17
C VAL A 114 17.61 -1.49 -16.16
N PHE A 115 17.04 -0.97 -17.25
CA PHE A 115 16.54 0.41 -17.31
C PHE A 115 15.44 0.67 -16.27
N TRP A 116 14.43 -0.21 -16.20
CA TRP A 116 13.34 -0.05 -15.22
C TRP A 116 13.83 -0.27 -13.79
N ARG A 117 14.76 -1.20 -13.57
CA ARG A 117 15.40 -1.45 -12.28
C ARG A 117 16.17 -0.24 -11.78
N LEU A 118 16.98 0.36 -12.65
CA LEU A 118 17.70 1.60 -12.32
C LEU A 118 16.74 2.77 -12.13
N SER A 119 15.65 2.84 -12.90
CA SER A 119 14.60 3.85 -12.69
C SER A 119 13.94 3.68 -11.32
N TYR A 120 13.71 2.44 -10.88
CA TYR A 120 13.12 2.12 -9.59
C TYR A 120 14.07 2.45 -8.43
N ASN A 121 15.31 1.97 -8.46
CA ASN A 121 16.21 2.15 -7.32
C ASN A 121 16.98 3.47 -7.36
N ALA A 122 17.57 3.84 -8.50
CA ALA A 122 18.35 5.07 -8.62
C ALA A 122 17.48 6.29 -8.97
N GLY A 123 16.53 6.13 -9.91
CA GLY A 123 15.65 7.22 -10.35
C GLY A 123 14.72 7.72 -9.24
N ILE A 124 13.89 6.83 -8.68
CA ILE A 124 13.05 7.15 -7.52
C ILE A 124 13.92 7.54 -6.32
N GLY A 125 15.03 6.84 -6.09
CA GLY A 125 15.99 7.18 -5.03
C GLY A 125 16.48 8.63 -5.10
N MET A 126 16.82 9.12 -6.29
CA MET A 126 17.22 10.51 -6.49
C MET A 126 16.06 11.48 -6.23
N LEU A 127 14.86 11.18 -6.74
CA LEU A 127 13.67 12.01 -6.51
C LEU A 127 13.35 12.14 -5.03
N LEU A 128 13.34 11.02 -4.31
CA LEU A 128 13.08 10.94 -2.88
C LEU A 128 14.18 11.61 -2.07
N HIS A 129 15.45 11.37 -2.37
CA HIS A 129 16.57 12.03 -1.70
C HIS A 129 16.46 13.56 -1.78
N VAL A 130 16.18 14.07 -2.98
CA VAL A 130 16.00 15.50 -3.23
C VAL A 130 14.75 16.04 -2.53
N GLN A 131 13.65 15.29 -2.54
CA GLN A 131 12.42 15.64 -1.85
C GLN A 131 12.62 15.70 -0.33
N SER A 132 13.34 14.74 0.25
CA SER A 132 13.63 14.68 1.69
C SER A 132 14.46 15.87 2.18
N HIS A 133 15.40 16.39 1.38
CA HIS A 133 16.30 17.47 1.80
C HIS A 133 15.77 18.86 1.41
N HIS A 134 15.10 18.97 0.27
CA HIS A 134 14.80 20.26 -0.35
C HIS A 134 13.32 20.42 -0.73
N ARG A 135 12.49 19.40 -0.54
CA ARG A 135 11.07 19.39 -0.91
C ARG A 135 10.81 19.88 -2.33
N ARG A 136 11.69 19.53 -3.28
CA ARG A 136 11.67 20.13 -4.63
C ARG A 136 10.42 19.79 -5.40
N MET A 137 9.86 18.59 -5.26
CA MET A 137 8.63 18.22 -5.97
C MET A 137 7.46 19.09 -5.51
N VAL A 138 7.30 19.25 -4.19
CA VAL A 138 6.27 20.12 -3.60
C VAL A 138 6.49 21.59 -3.96
N THR A 139 7.74 22.05 -3.92
CA THR A 139 8.10 23.43 -4.27
C THR A 139 7.85 23.73 -5.74
N TRP A 140 8.15 22.77 -6.63
CA TRP A 140 7.87 22.88 -8.05
C TRP A 140 6.36 22.89 -8.33
N ALA A 141 5.61 21.98 -7.71
CA ALA A 141 4.15 21.95 -7.83
C ALA A 141 3.52 23.26 -7.37
N ARG A 142 4.01 23.84 -6.27
CA ARG A 142 3.59 25.16 -5.77
C ARG A 142 3.90 26.27 -6.75
N LYS A 143 5.14 26.32 -7.26
CA LYS A 143 5.58 27.35 -8.21
C LYS A 143 4.77 27.31 -9.51
N GLN A 144 4.44 26.11 -9.98
CA GLN A 144 3.66 25.89 -11.20
C GLN A 144 2.15 25.97 -10.98
N LYS A 145 1.68 26.13 -9.72
CA LYS A 145 0.26 26.23 -9.37
C LYS A 145 -0.58 25.08 -9.95
N ILE A 146 -0.01 23.87 -10.00
CA ILE A 146 -0.61 22.70 -10.68
C ILE A 146 -1.93 22.28 -10.02
N PHE A 147 -2.03 22.48 -8.71
CA PHE A 147 -3.19 22.12 -7.90
C PHE A 147 -4.11 23.31 -7.60
N GLU A 148 -3.83 24.50 -8.12
CA GLU A 148 -4.68 25.67 -7.92
C GLU A 148 -5.65 25.83 -9.10
N PRO A 149 -6.93 26.18 -8.85
CA PRO A 149 -7.85 26.47 -9.92
C PRO A 149 -7.36 27.70 -10.73
N PRO A 150 -7.58 27.73 -12.07
CA PRO A 150 -7.12 28.82 -12.91
C PRO A 150 -7.70 30.18 -12.46
N ALA A 151 -6.83 31.15 -12.20
CA ALA A 151 -7.21 32.49 -11.72
C ALA A 151 -8.16 33.23 -12.68
N ASP A 152 -8.04 33.00 -13.98
CA ASP A 152 -8.85 33.66 -15.01
C ASP A 152 -10.24 33.00 -15.22
N GLY A 153 -10.57 31.94 -14.48
CA GLY A 153 -11.77 31.13 -14.73
C GLY A 153 -11.77 30.36 -16.07
N LYS A 154 -10.67 30.43 -16.83
CA LYS A 154 -10.51 29.71 -18.11
C LYS A 154 -10.28 28.22 -17.84
N PRO A 155 -10.85 27.33 -18.67
CA PRO A 155 -10.65 25.90 -18.51
C PRO A 155 -9.18 25.53 -18.74
N ASN A 156 -8.51 25.02 -17.70
CA ASN A 156 -7.16 24.47 -17.80
C ASN A 156 -7.23 22.94 -17.89
N ARG A 157 -6.86 22.40 -19.05
CA ARG A 157 -6.88 20.95 -19.31
C ARG A 157 -5.92 20.18 -18.41
N LEU A 158 -4.77 20.75 -18.06
CA LEU A 158 -3.79 20.10 -17.20
C LEU A 158 -4.33 19.96 -15.77
N TYR A 159 -4.88 21.05 -15.21
CA TYR A 159 -5.51 21.01 -13.89
C TYR A 159 -6.65 20.00 -13.85
N ALA A 160 -7.56 20.03 -14.84
CA ALA A 160 -8.67 19.09 -14.91
C ALA A 160 -8.22 17.62 -15.06
N LEU A 161 -7.14 17.38 -15.81
CA LEU A 161 -6.53 16.05 -15.94
C LEU A 161 -5.94 15.59 -14.60
N VAL A 162 -5.08 16.40 -13.96
CA VAL A 162 -4.44 16.06 -12.69
C VAL A 162 -5.48 15.85 -11.59
N LYS A 163 -6.51 16.69 -11.53
CA LYS A 163 -7.63 16.54 -10.60
C LYS A 163 -8.33 15.20 -10.76
N ARG A 164 -8.74 14.86 -11.99
CA ARG A 164 -9.37 13.59 -12.31
C ARG A 164 -8.49 12.38 -11.97
N GLU A 165 -7.19 12.48 -12.29
CA GLU A 165 -6.21 11.43 -12.01
C GLU A 165 -6.08 11.17 -10.50
N CYS A 166 -6.06 12.23 -9.68
CA CYS A 166 -6.00 12.12 -8.23
C CYS A 166 -7.32 11.60 -7.63
N GLU A 167 -8.47 12.06 -8.10
CA GLU A 167 -9.78 11.64 -7.59
C GLU A 167 -10.03 10.14 -7.83
N LEU A 168 -9.76 9.66 -9.04
CA LEU A 168 -10.00 8.26 -9.41
C LEU A 168 -9.02 7.24 -8.80
N LEU A 169 -7.99 7.70 -8.09
CA LEU A 169 -7.14 6.80 -7.28
C LEU A 169 -7.83 6.33 -6.00
N HIS A 170 -8.83 7.08 -5.52
CA HIS A 170 -9.46 6.81 -4.24
C HIS A 170 -10.57 5.78 -4.36
N VAL A 171 -10.72 4.96 -3.32
CA VAL A 171 -11.80 3.96 -3.25
C VAL A 171 -13.16 4.64 -3.15
N ASN A 172 -13.23 5.70 -2.35
CA ASN A 172 -14.40 6.54 -2.17
C ASN A 172 -14.08 7.97 -2.60
N LEU A 173 -14.81 8.48 -3.60
CA LEU A 173 -14.62 9.84 -4.11
C LEU A 173 -15.01 10.92 -3.08
N GLU A 174 -15.89 10.61 -2.13
CA GLU A 174 -16.35 11.56 -1.11
C GLU A 174 -15.31 11.82 0.00
N ASP A 175 -14.36 10.90 0.17
CA ASP A 175 -13.34 10.99 1.22
C ASP A 175 -12.16 11.90 0.84
N TYR A 176 -12.10 12.36 -0.42
CA TYR A 176 -11.02 13.20 -0.94
C TYR A 176 -11.54 14.44 -1.67
N ASP A 177 -11.10 15.62 -1.23
CA ASP A 177 -11.34 16.89 -1.91
C ASP A 177 -10.00 17.45 -2.42
N PHE A 178 -9.81 17.39 -3.74
CA PHE A 178 -8.59 17.83 -4.41
C PHE A 178 -8.19 19.27 -4.08
N ASP A 179 -9.16 20.17 -3.95
CA ASP A 179 -8.93 21.61 -3.77
C ASP A 179 -8.64 21.97 -2.31
N LYS A 180 -9.10 21.14 -1.36
CA LYS A 180 -8.83 21.32 0.07
C LYS A 180 -7.63 20.52 0.57
N ALA A 181 -7.25 19.48 -0.16
CA ALA A 181 -6.14 18.63 0.22
C ALA A 181 -4.82 19.41 0.28
N PRO A 182 -3.94 19.12 1.26
CA PRO A 182 -2.62 19.73 1.30
C PRO A 182 -1.81 19.45 0.04
N ILE A 183 -1.00 20.42 -0.37
CA ILE A 183 -0.17 20.30 -1.56
C ILE A 183 0.80 19.12 -1.47
N GLU A 184 1.31 18.82 -0.28
CA GLU A 184 2.17 17.66 -0.03
C GLU A 184 1.45 16.34 -0.39
N TYR A 185 0.17 16.22 -0.02
CA TYR A 185 -0.64 15.03 -0.31
C TYR A 185 -0.91 14.88 -1.81
N ASN A 186 -1.35 15.96 -2.46
CA ASN A 186 -1.60 15.93 -3.92
C ASN A 186 -0.32 15.68 -4.72
N THR A 187 0.81 16.24 -4.28
CA THR A 187 2.12 15.97 -4.91
C THR A 187 2.50 14.50 -4.76
N TRP A 188 2.27 13.90 -3.59
CA TRP A 188 2.51 12.48 -3.36
C TRP A 188 1.64 11.59 -4.25
N LEU A 189 0.35 11.90 -4.44
CA LEU A 189 -0.53 11.15 -5.33
C LEU A 189 0.01 11.12 -6.78
N VAL A 190 0.48 12.27 -7.28
CA VAL A 190 1.11 12.36 -8.60
C VAL A 190 2.42 11.56 -8.65
N PHE A 191 3.26 11.67 -7.62
CA PHE A 191 4.50 10.88 -7.50
C PHE A 191 4.21 9.37 -7.50
N ARG A 192 3.19 8.93 -6.77
CA ARG A 192 2.75 7.53 -6.72
C ARG A 192 2.43 6.99 -8.10
N ARG A 193 1.80 7.77 -8.99
CA ARG A 193 1.55 7.33 -10.38
C ARG A 193 2.83 7.05 -11.16
N VAL A 194 3.88 7.83 -10.92
CA VAL A 194 5.20 7.60 -11.52
C VAL A 194 5.81 6.31 -10.97
N VAL A 195 5.68 6.07 -9.66
CA VAL A 195 6.13 4.83 -9.01
C VAL A 195 5.39 3.62 -9.58
N ASP A 196 4.06 3.69 -9.71
CA ASP A 196 3.22 2.59 -10.23
C ASP A 196 3.66 2.20 -11.65
N LEU A 197 3.93 3.19 -12.52
CA LEU A 197 4.45 2.96 -13.87
C LEU A 197 5.78 2.21 -13.84
N ILE A 198 6.75 2.71 -13.08
CA ILE A 198 8.09 2.13 -13.00
C ILE A 198 8.02 0.71 -12.44
N LEU A 199 7.27 0.51 -11.35
CA LEU A 199 7.15 -0.77 -10.67
C LEU A 199 6.51 -1.84 -11.57
N MET A 200 5.44 -1.50 -12.28
CA MET A 200 4.78 -2.43 -13.20
C MET A 200 5.64 -2.78 -14.41
N CYS A 201 6.39 -1.81 -14.94
CA CYS A 201 7.30 -2.06 -16.04
C CYS A 201 8.52 -2.88 -15.63
N ASP A 202 9.10 -2.61 -14.45
CA ASP A 202 10.18 -3.41 -13.86
C ASP A 202 9.74 -4.88 -13.68
N PHE A 203 8.60 -5.11 -13.03
CA PHE A 203 8.10 -6.46 -12.81
C PHE A 203 7.77 -7.21 -14.11
N THR A 204 7.10 -6.54 -15.05
CA THR A 204 6.73 -7.15 -16.34
C THR A 204 7.96 -7.50 -17.17
N SER A 205 8.91 -6.57 -17.27
CA SER A 205 10.15 -6.80 -18.03
C SER A 205 11.01 -7.91 -17.42
N TYR A 206 11.06 -8.01 -16.08
CA TYR A 206 11.70 -9.13 -15.38
C TYR A 206 11.07 -10.48 -15.76
N CYS A 207 9.74 -10.57 -15.67
CA CYS A 207 9.01 -11.81 -16.01
C CYS A 207 9.24 -12.21 -17.46
N LEU A 208 9.16 -11.26 -18.39
CA LEU A 208 9.41 -11.52 -19.82
C LEU A 208 10.85 -11.99 -20.06
N PHE A 209 11.83 -11.37 -19.41
CA PHE A 209 13.23 -11.80 -19.50
C PHE A 209 13.41 -13.23 -18.95
N ALA A 210 12.81 -13.54 -17.80
CA ALA A 210 12.86 -14.88 -17.21
C ALA A 210 12.22 -15.94 -18.11
N ILE A 211 11.09 -15.64 -18.74
CA ILE A 211 10.43 -16.54 -19.70
C ILE A 211 11.32 -16.82 -20.90
N ILE A 212 11.96 -15.79 -21.46
CA ILE A 212 12.83 -15.94 -22.65
C ILE A 212 14.13 -16.68 -22.33
N CYS A 213 14.69 -16.50 -21.14
CA CYS A 213 15.91 -17.18 -20.71
C CYS A 213 15.67 -18.58 -20.13
N GLY A 214 14.41 -18.91 -19.82
CA GLY A 214 14.02 -20.17 -19.22
C GLY A 214 14.29 -21.36 -20.14
N HIS A 215 14.86 -22.43 -19.59
CA HIS A 215 15.04 -23.69 -20.30
C HIS A 215 14.98 -24.89 -19.37
N VAL A 216 14.92 -26.10 -19.94
CA VAL A 216 15.05 -27.36 -19.21
C VAL A 216 16.51 -27.82 -19.31
N PRO A 217 17.20 -28.09 -18.19
CA PRO A 217 18.57 -28.61 -18.22
C PRO A 217 18.66 -29.96 -18.95
N GLN A 218 19.77 -30.20 -19.63
CA GLN A 218 20.01 -31.47 -20.32
C GLN A 218 20.14 -32.61 -19.30
N ASN A 219 19.49 -33.74 -19.58
CA ASN A 219 19.47 -34.94 -18.73
C ASN A 219 18.89 -34.72 -17.32
N GLU A 220 18.04 -33.70 -17.13
CA GLU A 220 17.31 -33.52 -15.87
C GLU A 220 16.35 -34.69 -15.63
N SER A 221 16.47 -35.35 -14.47
CA SER A 221 15.52 -36.38 -14.06
C SER A 221 14.17 -35.75 -13.68
N LEU A 222 13.09 -36.49 -13.85
CA LEU A 222 11.74 -35.99 -13.50
C LEU A 222 11.64 -35.55 -12.03
N ILE A 223 12.30 -36.26 -11.12
CA ILE A 223 12.35 -35.90 -9.69
C ILE A 223 13.08 -34.58 -9.49
N ALA A 224 14.23 -34.38 -10.14
CA ALA A 224 14.99 -33.13 -10.06
C ALA A 224 14.18 -31.95 -10.62
N GLY A 225 13.52 -32.14 -11.76
CA GLY A 225 12.64 -31.12 -12.35
C GLY A 225 11.47 -30.75 -11.45
N LEU A 226 10.76 -31.74 -10.89
CA LEU A 226 9.68 -31.50 -9.93
C LEU A 226 10.17 -30.79 -8.67
N GLY A 227 11.31 -31.21 -8.11
CA GLY A 227 11.90 -30.56 -6.95
C GLY A 227 12.28 -29.10 -7.21
N ARG A 228 12.87 -28.81 -8.38
CA ARG A 228 13.25 -27.46 -8.80
C ARG A 228 12.04 -26.54 -8.92
N TRP A 229 10.97 -27.00 -9.58
CA TRP A 229 9.72 -26.25 -9.70
C TRP A 229 9.02 -26.08 -8.35
N ALA A 230 8.93 -27.14 -7.54
CA ALA A 230 8.33 -27.07 -6.21
C ALA A 230 9.05 -26.03 -5.33
N LEU A 231 10.39 -26.06 -5.28
CA LEU A 231 11.18 -25.10 -4.52
C LEU A 231 10.96 -23.66 -5.01
N GLY A 232 10.98 -23.45 -6.32
CA GLY A 232 10.75 -22.12 -6.89
C GLY A 232 9.35 -21.57 -6.60
N ILE A 233 8.32 -22.41 -6.72
CA ILE A 233 6.93 -22.06 -6.36
C ILE A 233 6.82 -21.74 -4.87
N THR A 234 7.46 -22.52 -3.99
CA THR A 234 7.51 -22.22 -2.56
C THR A 234 8.12 -20.85 -2.29
N PHE A 235 9.22 -20.50 -2.94
CA PHE A 235 9.85 -19.18 -2.79
C PHE A 235 8.93 -18.05 -3.27
N ILE A 236 8.24 -18.22 -4.39
CA ILE A 236 7.23 -17.25 -4.86
C ILE A 236 6.08 -17.14 -3.85
N GLY A 237 5.61 -18.26 -3.29
CA GLY A 237 4.55 -18.27 -2.27
C GLY A 237 4.94 -17.49 -1.01
N ILE A 238 6.14 -17.73 -0.49
CA ILE A 238 6.69 -16.99 0.65
C ILE A 238 6.83 -15.50 0.32
N ASN A 239 7.28 -15.18 -0.91
CA ASN A 239 7.39 -13.80 -1.39
C ASN A 239 6.05 -13.07 -1.38
N LEU A 240 5.01 -13.70 -1.93
CA LEU A 240 3.66 -13.15 -1.98
C LEU A 240 3.07 -13.00 -0.58
N TRP A 241 3.26 -14.01 0.28
CA TRP A 241 2.82 -13.94 1.67
C TRP A 241 3.46 -12.76 2.41
N ALA A 242 4.78 -12.58 2.27
CA ALA A 242 5.48 -11.45 2.89
C ALA A 242 4.97 -10.10 2.39
N LYS A 243 4.75 -9.96 1.07
CA LYS A 243 4.21 -8.73 0.47
C LYS A 243 2.77 -8.43 0.90
N LEU A 244 1.90 -9.43 0.90
CA LEU A 244 0.52 -9.28 1.34
C LEU A 244 0.42 -8.97 2.84
N SER A 245 1.31 -9.55 3.65
CA SER A 245 1.40 -9.25 5.08
C SER A 245 1.84 -7.81 5.30
N ALA A 246 2.87 -7.34 4.57
CA ALA A 246 3.30 -5.95 4.64
C ALA A 246 2.23 -4.96 4.15
N HIS A 247 1.51 -5.29 3.06
CA HIS A 247 0.47 -4.42 2.51
C HIS A 247 -0.73 -4.25 3.46
N ARG A 248 -1.08 -5.28 4.24
CA ARG A 248 -2.14 -5.19 5.26
C ARG A 248 -1.77 -4.28 6.43
N THR A 249 -0.48 -4.17 6.76
CA THR A 249 0.00 -3.42 7.93
C THR A 249 0.49 -2.02 7.58
N LEU A 250 0.97 -1.77 6.35
CA LEU A 250 1.66 -0.53 5.95
C LEU A 250 1.16 0.03 4.60
N THR A 251 -0.14 0.28 4.48
CA THR A 251 -0.77 0.75 3.23
C THR A 251 -0.09 2.01 2.64
N TYR A 252 0.35 2.93 3.50
CA TYR A 252 0.86 4.23 3.08
C TYR A 252 2.40 4.32 2.98
N ALA A 253 3.13 3.51 3.76
CA ALA A 253 4.59 3.47 3.69
C ALA A 253 5.09 2.80 2.40
N TRP A 254 4.24 2.00 1.73
CA TRP A 254 4.58 1.29 0.50
C TRP A 254 5.05 2.21 -0.64
N HIS A 255 4.54 3.45 -0.69
CA HIS A 255 4.90 4.44 -1.73
C HIS A 255 5.62 5.66 -1.15
N TRP A 256 6.35 5.51 -0.04
CA TRP A 256 7.21 6.55 0.55
C TRP A 256 6.48 7.88 0.83
N ALA A 257 5.26 7.81 1.37
CA ALA A 257 4.44 8.99 1.69
C ALA A 257 5.10 9.91 2.73
N ASP A 258 5.87 9.33 3.64
CA ASP A 258 6.66 9.99 4.69
C ASP A 258 7.68 11.02 4.17
N PHE A 259 8.10 10.90 2.90
CA PHE A 259 8.93 11.91 2.23
C PHE A 259 8.16 13.21 1.90
N PHE A 260 6.82 13.20 1.97
CA PHE A 260 5.97 14.34 1.67
C PHE A 260 5.25 14.86 2.92
N TYR A 261 4.66 13.98 3.70
CA TYR A 261 3.93 14.28 4.93
C TYR A 261 4.06 13.12 5.93
N LEU A 262 4.00 13.42 7.23
CA LEU A 262 4.06 12.40 8.26
C LEU A 262 2.70 11.72 8.41
N ILE A 263 2.69 10.44 8.78
CA ILE A 263 1.47 9.71 9.07
C ILE A 263 1.41 9.49 10.57
N ASP A 264 0.34 9.97 11.18
CA ASP A 264 0.06 9.82 12.61
C ASP A 264 -0.58 8.44 12.83
N GLN A 265 0.20 7.37 12.64
CA GLN A 265 -0.17 6.01 13.02
C GLN A 265 0.95 5.36 13.83
N ASP A 266 0.57 4.76 14.95
CA ASP A 266 1.42 3.81 15.64
C ASP A 266 1.50 2.55 14.76
N LEU A 267 2.68 2.26 14.20
CA LEU A 267 2.92 0.99 13.53
C LEU A 267 2.73 -0.13 14.57
N THR A 268 1.60 -0.83 14.51
CA THR A 268 1.44 -2.11 15.21
C THR A 268 2.34 -3.11 14.48
N PHE A 269 3.53 -3.35 15.03
CA PHE A 269 4.49 -4.32 14.52
C PHE A 269 4.01 -5.75 14.84
N ASP A 270 2.89 -6.16 14.26
CA ASP A 270 2.38 -7.52 14.37
C ASP A 270 2.81 -8.36 13.15
N GLY A 271 3.32 -9.57 13.37
CA GLY A 271 3.60 -10.55 12.31
C GLY A 271 5.03 -10.51 11.74
N ILE A 272 5.18 -10.41 10.41
CA ILE A 272 6.48 -10.61 9.73
C ILE A 272 7.56 -9.60 10.12
N PHE A 273 7.17 -8.42 10.61
CA PHE A 273 8.09 -7.40 11.11
C PHE A 273 8.72 -7.77 12.46
N GLU A 274 8.15 -8.71 13.21
CA GLU A 274 8.81 -9.31 14.39
C GLU A 274 9.96 -10.24 13.99
N LEU A 275 9.86 -10.86 12.81
CA LEU A 275 10.81 -11.87 12.33
C LEU A 275 11.98 -11.22 11.59
N VAL A 276 11.75 -10.14 10.85
CA VAL A 276 12.79 -9.44 10.08
C VAL A 276 12.52 -7.93 10.05
N PRO A 277 13.51 -7.06 10.35
CA PRO A 277 13.32 -5.61 10.39
C PRO A 277 12.92 -4.98 9.05
N HIS A 278 13.27 -5.61 7.91
CA HIS A 278 12.86 -5.17 6.57
C HIS A 278 12.31 -6.33 5.74
N PRO A 279 11.09 -6.81 6.02
CA PRO A 279 10.53 -7.99 5.36
C PRO A 279 10.32 -7.76 3.85
N MET A 280 10.05 -6.50 3.46
CA MET A 280 9.95 -6.02 2.08
C MET A 280 11.25 -6.17 1.27
N TYR A 281 12.41 -5.92 1.90
CA TYR A 281 13.70 -5.86 1.21
C TYR A 281 14.54 -7.12 1.37
N SER A 282 14.14 -8.02 2.27
CA SER A 282 14.77 -9.33 2.48
C SER A 282 13.91 -10.45 1.86
N ILE A 283 12.87 -10.88 2.56
CA ILE A 283 11.95 -11.94 2.13
C ILE A 283 11.21 -11.54 0.84
N GLY A 284 10.93 -10.24 0.66
CA GLY A 284 10.33 -9.68 -0.55
C GLY A 284 11.16 -9.81 -1.83
N TYR A 285 12.41 -10.26 -1.77
CA TYR A 285 13.23 -10.59 -2.96
C TYR A 285 13.44 -12.10 -3.19
N ILE A 286 13.03 -12.97 -2.26
CA ILE A 286 13.17 -14.43 -2.43
C ILE A 286 12.46 -14.96 -3.68
N GLY A 287 11.40 -14.27 -4.13
CA GLY A 287 10.68 -14.60 -5.36
C GLY A 287 11.55 -14.49 -6.62
N TYR A 288 12.52 -13.56 -6.66
CA TYR A 288 13.45 -13.43 -7.79
C TYR A 288 14.38 -14.65 -7.89
N TYR A 289 14.78 -15.20 -6.74
CA TYR A 289 15.54 -16.44 -6.71
C TYR A 289 14.67 -17.64 -7.07
N GLY A 290 13.42 -17.67 -6.60
CA GLY A 290 12.44 -18.70 -6.98
C GLY A 290 12.23 -18.78 -8.50
N ILE A 291 12.04 -17.62 -9.15
CA ILE A 291 11.91 -17.52 -10.61
C ILE A 291 13.20 -17.95 -11.32
N SER A 292 14.38 -17.59 -10.81
CA SER A 292 15.66 -18.04 -11.39
C SER A 292 15.85 -19.56 -11.33
N ILE A 293 15.40 -20.20 -10.23
CA ILE A 293 15.41 -21.66 -10.05
C ILE A 293 14.46 -22.32 -11.04
N MET A 294 13.24 -21.79 -11.20
CA MET A 294 12.27 -22.29 -12.17
C MET A 294 12.72 -22.11 -13.63
N ALA A 295 13.37 -20.99 -13.94
CA ALA A 295 13.94 -20.73 -15.25
C ALA A 295 15.18 -21.58 -15.56
N ALA A 296 15.83 -22.15 -14.52
CA ALA A 296 17.10 -22.87 -14.62
C ALA A 296 18.20 -22.09 -15.37
N SER A 297 18.21 -20.77 -15.25
CA SER A 297 19.10 -19.88 -16.01
C SER A 297 19.97 -19.02 -15.09
N TYR A 298 21.29 -19.08 -15.31
CA TYR A 298 22.25 -18.20 -14.65
C TYR A 298 22.04 -16.73 -15.03
N GLU A 299 21.56 -16.44 -16.25
CA GLU A 299 21.29 -15.08 -16.69
C GLU A 299 20.18 -14.46 -15.83
N VAL A 300 19.13 -15.23 -15.54
CA VAL A 300 18.05 -14.82 -14.64
C VAL A 300 18.56 -14.72 -13.20
N LEU A 301 19.42 -15.64 -12.75
CA LEU A 301 20.02 -15.56 -11.41
C LEU A 301 20.86 -14.29 -11.22
N PHE A 302 21.74 -13.95 -12.16
CA PHE A 302 22.58 -12.76 -12.06
C PHE A 302 21.76 -11.47 -12.09
N ILE A 303 20.73 -11.40 -12.93
CA ILE A 303 19.86 -10.23 -12.99
C ILE A 303 19.01 -10.10 -11.71
N SER A 304 18.61 -11.23 -11.11
CA SER A 304 17.97 -11.28 -9.79
C SER A 304 18.89 -10.78 -8.66
N ILE A 305 20.17 -11.16 -8.67
CA ILE A 305 21.16 -10.68 -7.72
C ILE A 305 21.36 -9.17 -7.89
N PHE A 306 21.52 -8.69 -9.12
CA PHE A 306 21.63 -7.27 -9.42
C PHE A 306 20.42 -6.48 -8.90
N ALA A 307 19.22 -6.98 -9.17
CA ALA A 307 17.96 -6.40 -8.69
C ALA A 307 17.92 -6.27 -7.16
N HIS A 308 18.37 -7.30 -6.44
CA HIS A 308 18.41 -7.32 -4.99
C HIS A 308 19.49 -6.38 -4.42
N LEU A 309 20.69 -6.35 -5.02
CA LEU A 309 21.75 -5.42 -4.64
C LEU A 309 21.33 -3.96 -4.87
N ALA A 310 20.66 -3.66 -5.98
CA ALA A 310 20.10 -2.35 -6.25
C ALA A 310 19.08 -1.94 -5.17
N GLN A 311 18.27 -2.89 -4.68
CA GLN A 311 17.37 -2.63 -3.56
C GLN A 311 18.10 -2.29 -2.26
N PHE A 312 19.12 -3.06 -1.90
CA PHE A 312 19.90 -2.77 -0.70
C PHE A 312 20.64 -1.44 -0.81
N ALA A 313 21.14 -1.09 -2.00
CA ALA A 313 21.75 0.22 -2.23
C ALA A 313 20.73 1.35 -2.03
N PHE A 314 19.50 1.20 -2.55
CA PHE A 314 18.42 2.17 -2.31
C PHE A 314 18.08 2.30 -0.82
N LEU A 315 17.92 1.17 -0.12
CA LEU A 315 17.62 1.14 1.32
C LEU A 315 18.69 1.87 2.12
N ALA A 316 19.96 1.53 1.90
CA ALA A 316 21.08 2.09 2.66
C ALA A 316 21.35 3.56 2.32
N ALA A 317 21.18 3.98 1.07
CA ALA A 317 21.56 5.32 0.62
C ALA A 317 20.42 6.35 0.68
N VAL A 318 19.16 5.92 0.67
CA VAL A 318 18.00 6.82 0.55
C VAL A 318 17.02 6.64 1.70
N GLU A 319 16.52 5.42 1.91
CA GLU A 319 15.43 5.18 2.86
C GLU A 319 15.89 5.24 4.32
N ASN A 320 16.93 4.49 4.71
CA ASN A 320 17.45 4.54 6.09
C ASN A 320 17.90 5.95 6.49
N PRO A 321 18.67 6.70 5.67
CA PRO A 321 19.01 8.08 5.99
C PRO A 321 17.82 9.05 6.06
N HIS A 322 16.71 8.74 5.39
CA HIS A 322 15.45 9.48 5.56
C HIS A 322 14.80 9.16 6.91
N ILE A 323 14.63 7.87 7.21
CA ILE A 323 14.03 7.39 8.45
C ILE A 323 14.77 7.96 9.66
N ASP A 324 16.10 7.88 9.68
CA ASP A 324 16.92 8.40 10.79
C ASP A 324 16.70 9.89 11.03
N ARG A 325 16.63 10.68 9.95
CA ARG A 325 16.41 12.14 10.03
C ARG A 325 15.00 12.48 10.52
N THR A 326 14.01 11.74 10.04
CA THR A 326 12.59 12.05 10.27
C THR A 326 12.13 11.56 11.65
N TYR A 327 12.60 10.39 12.09
CA TYR A 327 12.08 9.70 13.27
C TYR A 327 13.07 9.60 14.43
N ASN A 328 14.38 9.78 14.22
CA ASN A 328 15.39 9.74 15.29
C ASN A 328 16.26 11.02 15.37
N PRO A 329 15.65 12.20 15.61
CA PRO A 329 16.36 13.48 15.62
C PRO A 329 17.37 13.63 16.78
N LEU A 330 17.30 12.78 17.82
CA LEU A 330 18.04 12.95 19.07
C LEU A 330 19.56 12.71 18.97
N HIS A 331 20.07 12.21 17.85
CA HIS A 331 21.53 12.11 17.62
C HIS A 331 22.20 13.40 17.13
N ARG A 332 21.44 14.50 16.93
CA ARG A 332 22.01 15.82 16.58
C ARG A 332 21.50 16.94 17.49
N GLY A 333 22.07 17.02 18.69
CA GLY A 333 22.22 18.27 19.45
C GLY A 333 20.96 18.86 20.12
N HIS A 334 21.02 18.92 21.46
CA HIS A 334 20.18 19.72 22.36
C HIS A 334 18.66 19.45 22.37
N GLY A 335 18.28 18.47 23.21
CA GLY A 335 17.38 18.73 24.32
C GLY A 335 15.97 19.26 23.99
N VAL A 336 15.25 18.62 23.07
CA VAL A 336 13.77 18.64 23.11
C VAL A 336 13.28 17.21 23.01
N ASN A 337 12.71 16.72 24.10
CA ASN A 337 12.20 15.37 24.25
C ASN A 337 10.85 15.27 23.52
N LEU A 338 10.86 15.07 22.20
CA LEU A 338 9.71 14.49 21.52
C LEU A 338 9.68 13.01 21.91
N GLY A 339 8.77 12.65 22.81
CA GLY A 339 8.63 11.33 23.38
C GLY A 339 8.16 10.28 22.36
N VAL A 340 9.02 9.93 21.41
CA VAL A 340 8.93 8.69 20.64
C VAL A 340 10.16 7.88 21.00
N ARG A 341 10.03 7.07 22.07
CA ARG A 341 11.01 6.03 22.39
C ARG A 341 10.70 4.81 21.54
N MET A 342 11.41 4.64 20.43
CA MET A 342 11.54 3.34 19.78
C MET A 342 12.85 2.70 20.24
N ASN A 343 12.73 1.66 21.05
CA ASN A 343 13.86 0.81 21.41
C ASN A 343 14.34 0.06 20.16
N SER A 344 15.58 0.31 19.75
CA SER A 344 16.55 -0.68 19.23
C SER A 344 16.09 -1.72 18.18
N LEU A 345 15.37 -1.34 17.12
CA LEU A 345 14.92 -2.29 16.09
C LEU A 345 15.25 -1.92 14.63
N TRP A 346 16.08 -0.90 14.41
CA TRP A 346 16.57 -0.51 13.08
C TRP A 346 18.10 -0.58 12.93
N ALA A 347 18.75 -1.43 13.73
CA ALA A 347 20.18 -1.74 13.60
C ALA A 347 20.39 -3.09 12.92
#